data_AF-A0A8J5KH09-F1
#
_entry.id   AF-A0A8J5KH09-F1
#
_cell.length_a   1.000
_cell.length_b   1.000
_cell.length_c   1.000
_cell.angle_alpha   90.00
_cell.angle_beta   90.00
_cell.angle_gamma   90.00
#
_symmetry.space_group_name_H-M   'P 1'
#
loop_
_entity.id
_entity.type
_entity.pdbx_description
1 polymer ?
#
loop_
_entity_poly.entity_id
_entity_poly.type
_entity_poly.pdbx_seq_one_letter_code
_entity_poly.pdbx_strand_id
1 'polypeptide(L)' 'MHTAHLSVGILNVDGYYNDLIQLFDKGVREGFIEDSASHIVISADNAEELLRKMEAKAGEERRREANKKRRSS' A
#
# COMPACT_ATOMS: atom_id res chain seq x y z
N MET A 1 17.37 -2.52 11.52
CA MET A 1 17.12 -1.54 10.44
C MET A 1 15.67 -1.13 10.53
N HIS A 2 15.36 0.17 10.64
CA HIS A 2 13.97 0.65 10.57
C HIS A 2 13.60 0.78 9.09
N THR A 3 12.77 -0.14 8.60
CA THR A 3 12.24 -0.06 7.23
C THR A 3 11.11 0.98 7.25
N ALA A 4 11.34 2.16 6.69
CA ALA A 4 10.25 3.11 6.45
C ALA A 4 9.32 2.47 5.41
N HIS A 5 8.08 2.19 5.79
CA HIS A 5 7.10 1.55 4.92
C HIS A 5 6.50 2.63 3.99
N LEU A 6 7.24 3.00 2.95
CA LEU A 6 6.76 3.97 1.97
C LEU A 6 5.74 3.29 1.05
N SER A 7 4.51 3.80 1.06
CA SER A 7 3.46 3.37 0.16
C SER A 7 3.64 3.99 -1.22
N VAL A 8 3.34 3.23 -2.27
CA VAL A 8 3.41 3.68 -3.67
C VAL A 8 1.99 3.91 -4.18
N GLY A 9 1.71 5.14 -4.64
CA GLY A 9 0.43 5.50 -5.23
C GLY A 9 0.42 5.36 -6.75
N ILE A 10 -0.62 4.74 -7.32
CA ILE A 10 -0.86 4.63 -8.76
C ILE A 10 -2.16 5.36 -9.09
N LEU A 11 -2.06 6.40 -9.91
CA LEU A 11 -3.22 7.08 -10.48
C LEU A 11 -3.68 6.31 -11.73
N ASN A 12 -4.78 5.58 -11.61
CA ASN A 12 -5.30 4.63 -12.60
C ASN A 12 -6.41 5.23 -13.45
N VAL A 13 -6.09 6.28 -14.22
CA VAL A 13 -7.06 6.94 -15.09
C VAL A 13 -7.57 5.96 -16.15
N ASP A 14 -8.90 5.82 -16.25
CA ASP A 14 -9.61 4.96 -17.19
C ASP A 14 -9.08 3.51 -17.26
N GLY A 15 -8.55 3.01 -16.14
CA GLY A 15 -8.05 1.65 -16.05
C GLY A 15 -6.72 1.39 -16.78
N TYR A 16 -5.96 2.43 -17.14
CA TYR A 16 -4.69 2.31 -17.86
C TYR A 16 -3.69 1.33 -17.19
N TYR A 17 -3.68 1.27 -15.86
CA TYR A 17 -2.81 0.38 -15.08
C TYR A 17 -3.50 -0.90 -14.59
N ASN A 18 -4.71 -1.23 -15.06
CA ASN A 18 -5.41 -2.45 -14.63
C ASN A 18 -4.59 -3.72 -14.85
N ASP A 19 -3.91 -3.84 -15.98
CA ASP A 19 -3.09 -5.03 -16.29
C ASP A 19 -1.86 -5.11 -15.39
N LEU A 20 -1.25 -3.96 -15.08
CA LEU A 20 -0.13 -3.87 -14.15
C LEU A 20 -0.54 -4.25 -12.72
N ILE A 21 -1.70 -3.77 -12.26
CA ILE A 21 -2.22 -4.09 -10.92
C ILE A 21 -2.55 -5.59 -10.85
N GLN A 22 -3.22 -6.15 -11.87
CA GLN A 22 -3.51 -7.59 -11.95
C GLN A 22 -2.24 -8.45 -11.99
N LEU A 23 -1.14 -7.95 -12.57
CA LEU A 23 0.15 -8.64 -12.56
C LEU A 23 0.71 -8.77 -11.15
N PHE A 24 0.58 -7.73 -10.30
CA PHE A 24 0.96 -7.83 -8.90
C PHE A 24 0.10 -8.86 -8.16
N ASP A 25 -1.22 -8.82 -8.33
CA ASP A 25 -2.13 -9.80 -7.71
C ASP A 25 -1.78 -11.24 -8.11
N LYS A 26 -1.45 -11.44 -9.39
CA LYS A 26 -0.98 -12.75 -9.87
C LYS A 26 0.35 -13.13 -9.21
N GLY A 27 1.32 -12.21 -9.16
CA GLY A 27 2.60 -12.43 -8.51
C GLY A 27 2.47 -12.86 -7.04
N VAL A 28 1.52 -12.28 -6.32
CA VAL A 28 1.21 -12.66 -4.93
C VAL A 28 0.60 -14.07 -4.87
N ARG A 29 -0.42 -14.36 -5.70
CA ARG A 29 -1.07 -15.69 -5.72
C ARG A 29 -0.11 -16.83 -6.06
N GLU A 30 0.82 -16.58 -6.97
CA GLU A 30 1.83 -17.56 -7.39
C GLU A 30 3.02 -17.63 -6.42
N GLY A 31 3.05 -16.80 -5.39
CA GLY A 31 4.13 -16.77 -4.38
C GLY A 31 5.43 -16.11 -4.85
N PHE A 32 5.42 -15.41 -5.99
CA PHE A 32 6.54 -14.59 -6.46
C PHE A 32 6.69 -13.29 -5.66
N ILE A 33 5.61 -12.79 -5.08
CA ILE A 33 5.55 -11.57 -4.29
C ILE A 33 5.03 -11.91 -2.90
N GLU A 34 5.75 -11.46 -1.86
CA GLU A 34 5.31 -11.62 -0.48
C GLU A 34 4.00 -10.85 -0.23
N ASP A 35 3.06 -11.42 0.52
CA ASP A 35 1.77 -10.80 0.82
C ASP A 35 1.94 -9.40 1.44
N SER A 36 2.98 -9.23 2.26
CA SER A 36 3.36 -7.95 2.88
C SER A 36 3.76 -6.86 1.87
N ALA A 37 4.18 -7.24 0.65
CA ALA A 37 4.53 -6.32 -0.44
C ALA A 37 3.33 -5.93 -1.31
N SER A 38 2.24 -6.70 -1.31
CA SER A 38 0.99 -6.37 -2.03
C SER A 38 0.35 -5.09 -1.50
N HIS A 39 0.46 -4.87 -0.18
CA HIS A 39 -0.08 -3.69 0.48
C HIS A 39 0.67 -2.40 0.11
N ILE A 40 1.81 -2.48 -0.57
CA ILE A 40 2.62 -1.30 -0.92
C ILE A 40 1.88 -0.43 -1.94
N VAL A 41 1.11 -1.03 -2.84
CA VAL A 41 0.45 -0.31 -3.94
C VAL A 41 -0.94 0.14 -3.53
N ILE A 42 -1.20 1.44 -3.65
CA ILE A 42 -2.53 2.04 -3.52
C ILE A 42 -2.92 2.57 -4.89
N SER A 43 -4.06 2.15 -5.42
CA SER A 43 -4.61 2.71 -6.66
C SER A 43 -5.91 3.49 -6.43
N ALA A 44 -6.14 4.48 -7.28
CA ALA A 44 -7.40 5.18 -7.42
C ALA A 44 -7.50 5.82 -8.81
N ASP A 45 -8.73 6.09 -9.26
CA ASP A 45 -8.99 6.54 -10.63
C ASP A 45 -8.83 8.07 -10.77
N ASN A 46 -8.72 8.78 -9.64
CA ASN A 46 -8.50 10.22 -9.57
C ASN A 46 -7.52 10.59 -8.45
N ALA A 47 -6.91 11.77 -8.57
CA ALA A 47 -5.84 12.22 -7.69
C ALA A 47 -6.32 12.47 -6.25
N GLU A 48 -7.53 13.01 -6.07
CA GLU A 48 -8.08 13.31 -4.75
C GLU A 48 -8.26 12.04 -3.92
N GLU A 49 -8.86 11.01 -4.52
CA GLU A 49 -9.04 9.72 -3.87
C GLU A 49 -7.71 9.03 -3.58
N LEU A 50 -6.74 9.12 -4.50
CA LEU A 50 -5.41 8.56 -4.30
C LEU A 50 -4.74 9.17 -3.07
N LEU A 51 -4.71 10.51 -2.99
CA LEU A 51 -4.11 11.21 -1.86
C LEU A 51 -4.82 10.85 -0.55
N ARG A 52 -6.15 10.83 -0.53
CA ARG A 52 -6.93 10.45 0.65
C ARG A 52 -6.60 9.03 1.14
N LYS A 53 -6.49 8.06 0.23
CA LYS A 53 -6.11 6.67 0.58
C LYS A 53 -4.68 6.60 1.13
N MET A 54 -3.74 7.35 0.54
CA MET A 54 -2.35 7.40 0.99
C MET A 54 -2.21 8.02 2.39
N GLU A 55 -2.90 9.12 2.67
CA GLU A 55 -2.91 9.75 3.99
C GLU A 55 -3.50 8.84 5.06
N ALA A 56 -4.61 8.15 4.74
CA ALA A 56 -5.24 7.20 5.64
C ALA A 56 -4.27 6.07 6.02
N LYS A 57 -3.57 5.50 5.04
CA LYS A 57 -2.57 4.44 5.26
C LYS A 57 -1.39 4.92 6.10
N ALA A 58 -0.83 6.09 5.79
CA ALA A 58 0.23 6.68 6.60
C ALA A 58 -0.23 6.94 8.05
N GLY A 59 -1.49 7.31 8.25
CA GLY A 59 -2.11 7.44 9.56
C GLY A 59 -2.26 6.11 10.30
N GLU A 60 -2.56 5.01 9.61
CA GLU A 60 -2.58 3.65 10.18
C GLU A 60 -1.22 3.19 10.66
N GLU A 61 -0.18 3.41 9.85
CA GLU A 61 1.19 3.02 10.17
C GLU A 61 1.69 3.71 11.44
N ARG A 62 1.52 5.03 11.53
CA ARG A 62 1.85 5.80 12.74
C ARG A 62 1.14 5.28 13.99
N ARG A 63 -0.14 4.91 13.86
CA ARG A 63 -0.92 4.33 14.97
C ARG A 63 -0.43 2.95 15.38
N ARG A 64 -0.09 2.08 14.40
CA ARG A 64 0.45 0.74 14.65
C ARG A 64 1.79 0.82 15.38
N GLU A 65 2.68 1.72 14.96
CA GLU A 65 3.98 1.95 15.61
C GLU A 65 3.82 2.45 17.05
N ALA A 66 2.96 3.44 17.27
CA ALA A 66 2.67 3.95 18.60
C ALA A 66 2.11 2.86 19.53
N ASN A 67 1.20 2.02 19.03
CA ASN A 67 0.63 0.91 19.80
C ASN A 67 1.67 -0.19 20.12
N LYS A 68 2.58 -0.50 19.20
CA LYS A 68 3.66 -1.48 19.44
C LYS A 68 4.57 -1.02 20.58
N LYS A 69 4.94 0.27 20.59
CA LYS A 69 5.80 0.87 21.64
C LYS A 69 5.16 0.86 23.03
N ARG A 70 3.83 0.99 23.09
CA ARG A 70 3.06 0.93 24.35
C ARG A 70 2.93 -0.47 24.93
N ARG A 71 2.97 -1.52 24.10
CA ARG A 71 2.81 -2.92 24.54
C ARG A 71 4.14 -3.59 24.90
N SER A 72 5.27 -2.99 24.52
CA SER A 72 6.62 -3.47 24.88
C SER A 72 7.22 -2.73 26.07
N SER A 73 6.42 -1.92 26.77
CA SER A 73 6.77 -1.18 27.99
C SER A 73 5.79 -1.56 29.08
#